data_AF-A0A7L4PKV6-F1
#
_entry.id   AF-A0A7L4PKV6-F1
#
_cell.length_a   1.000
_cell.length_b   1.000
_cell.length_c   1.000
_cell.angle_alpha   90.00
_cell.angle_beta   90.00
_cell.angle_gamma   90.00
#
_symmetry.space_group_name_H-M   'P 1'
#
loop_
_entity.id
_entity.type
_entity.pdbx_description
1 polymer ?
#
loop_
_entity_poly.entity_id
_entity_poly.type
_entity_poly.pdbx_seq_one_letter_code
_entity_poly.pdbx_strand_id
1 'polypeptide(L)'
;MDTLSELLNGLREFVCMDCKKEEVERILGWNVQDLLVRTPDEFETQVVILFEKGLVLEARYFLNEGLRELNDDCEFRLKLMTDLTSRVTYNVFYSGYIHGQGYIRISIAEVENKMIQKVLEELFVPRLKDIYKPIIIEFKGLFSRDYFGVEVNKDQGAIYYSPVRSQSESLAADILEVVSRLYYLDELLKSQDLRHRLAELDLQMSFLPSVMWM
;
A
#
# COMPACT_ATOMS: atom_id res chain seq x y z
N MET A 1 -8.52 20.31 -5.21
CA MET A 1 -7.32 19.66 -4.68
C MET A 1 -7.00 18.60 -5.70
N ASP A 2 -5.97 18.87 -6.48
CA ASP A 2 -5.83 18.27 -7.80
C ASP A 2 -4.52 17.46 -7.88
N THR A 3 -3.50 17.83 -7.11
CA THR A 3 -2.19 17.16 -7.09
C THR A 3 -1.84 16.53 -5.75
N LEU A 4 -0.95 15.54 -5.77
CA LEU A 4 -0.44 14.91 -4.55
C LEU A 4 0.31 15.89 -3.63
N SER A 5 0.89 16.98 -4.18
CA SER A 5 1.49 18.05 -3.38
C SER A 5 0.46 18.82 -2.57
N GLU A 6 -0.70 19.14 -3.14
CA GLU A 6 -1.77 19.83 -2.41
C GLU A 6 -2.33 18.95 -1.30
N LEU A 7 -2.48 17.64 -1.57
CA LEU A 7 -2.88 16.65 -0.59
C LEU A 7 -1.88 16.53 0.58
N LEU A 8 -0.58 16.49 0.30
CA LEU A 8 0.45 16.48 1.35
C LEU A 8 0.35 17.72 2.25
N ASN A 9 0.16 18.90 1.65
CA ASN A 9 0.05 20.15 2.39
C ASN A 9 -1.22 20.20 3.23
N GLY A 10 -2.37 19.78 2.70
CA GLY A 10 -3.61 19.67 3.47
C GLY A 10 -3.49 18.71 4.65
N LEU A 11 -2.77 17.59 4.48
CA LEU A 11 -2.48 16.65 5.57
C LEU A 11 -1.61 17.27 6.67
N ARG A 12 -0.60 18.06 6.33
CA ARG A 12 0.20 18.78 7.33
C ARG A 12 -0.61 19.74 8.19
N GLU A 13 -1.57 20.42 7.59
CA GLU A 13 -2.49 21.30 8.32
C GLU A 13 -3.36 20.49 9.29
N PHE A 14 -3.79 19.29 8.88
CA PHE A 14 -4.69 18.45 9.67
C PHE A 14 -4.10 18.00 11.02
N VAL A 15 -2.82 17.63 11.10
CA VAL A 15 -2.21 17.19 12.39
C VAL A 15 -2.09 18.30 13.42
N CYS A 16 -2.16 19.55 12.99
CA CYS A 16 -2.22 20.67 13.92
C CYS A 16 -3.63 20.88 14.51
N MET A 17 -4.63 20.08 14.13
CA MET A 17 -6.05 20.22 14.50
C MET A 17 -6.56 19.04 15.35
N ASP A 18 -7.82 19.13 15.77
CA ASP A 18 -8.52 18.21 16.67
C ASP A 18 -8.87 16.83 16.03
N CYS A 19 -8.32 16.56 14.84
CA CYS A 19 -8.43 15.31 14.08
C CYS A 19 -9.87 14.74 14.00
N LYS A 20 -10.83 15.55 13.54
CA LYS A 20 -12.24 15.15 13.37
C LYS A 20 -12.59 14.91 11.90
N LYS A 21 -13.61 14.06 11.65
CA LYS A 21 -14.06 13.72 10.28
C LYS A 21 -14.48 14.96 9.49
N GLU A 22 -15.24 15.84 10.11
CA GLU A 22 -15.76 17.07 9.49
C GLU A 22 -14.64 18.03 9.07
N GLU A 23 -13.52 18.03 9.81
CA GLU A 23 -12.35 18.84 9.47
C GLU A 23 -11.60 18.27 8.27
N VAL A 24 -11.46 16.94 8.20
CA VAL A 24 -10.89 16.24 7.03
C VAL A 24 -11.73 16.52 5.78
N GLU A 25 -13.06 16.40 5.87
CA GLU A 25 -13.97 16.68 4.75
C GLU A 25 -13.84 18.12 4.27
N ARG A 26 -13.70 19.08 5.19
CA ARG A 26 -13.50 20.50 4.86
C ARG A 26 -12.17 20.76 4.16
N ILE A 27 -11.08 20.11 4.59
CA ILE A 27 -9.73 20.34 4.04
C ILE A 27 -9.57 19.62 2.70
N LEU A 28 -9.94 18.34 2.64
CA LEU A 28 -9.71 17.49 1.47
C LEU A 28 -10.85 17.57 0.44
N GLY A 29 -12.05 17.98 0.86
CA GLY A 29 -13.23 18.05 -0.01
C GLY A 29 -13.82 16.69 -0.37
N TRP A 30 -13.46 15.62 0.35
CA TRP A 30 -13.92 14.23 0.10
C TRP A 30 -14.71 13.71 1.30
N ASN A 31 -15.80 12.99 1.04
CA ASN A 31 -16.64 12.39 2.09
C ASN A 31 -15.88 11.31 2.87
N VAL A 32 -15.84 11.45 4.19
CA VAL A 32 -15.11 10.55 5.08
C VAL A 32 -16.06 9.53 5.70
N GLN A 33 -15.81 8.25 5.43
CA GLN A 33 -16.54 7.16 6.08
C GLN A 33 -15.98 6.89 7.46
N ASP A 34 -14.65 6.74 7.54
CA ASP A 34 -13.99 6.47 8.80
C ASP A 34 -12.65 7.19 8.96
N LEU A 35 -12.30 7.45 10.21
CA LEU A 35 -11.09 8.15 10.59
C LEU A 35 -10.52 7.46 11.82
N LEU A 36 -9.27 7.05 11.70
CA LEU A 36 -8.54 6.38 12.75
C LEU A 36 -7.20 7.08 12.96
N VAL A 37 -6.97 7.54 14.19
CA VAL A 37 -5.71 8.15 14.61
C VAL A 37 -5.04 7.20 15.59
N ARG A 38 -3.76 6.91 15.35
CA ARG A 38 -2.94 6.01 16.17
C ARG A 38 -1.58 6.65 16.40
N THR A 39 -1.06 6.50 17.60
CA THR A 39 0.31 6.93 17.95
C THR A 39 1.07 5.67 18.32
N PRO A 40 1.67 4.97 17.35
CA PRO A 40 2.33 3.68 17.60
C PRO A 40 3.50 3.80 18.58
N ASP A 41 4.21 4.93 18.57
CA ASP A 41 5.30 5.25 19.49
C ASP A 41 5.42 6.76 19.71
N GLU A 42 6.42 7.19 20.47
CA GLU A 42 6.65 8.61 20.81
C GLU A 42 7.17 9.48 19.66
N PHE A 43 7.52 8.86 18.52
CA PHE A 43 8.13 9.53 17.36
C PHE A 43 7.21 9.60 16.15
N GLU A 44 6.08 8.90 16.15
CA GLU A 44 5.19 8.80 15.00
C GLU A 44 3.72 8.93 15.38
N THR A 45 2.97 9.70 14.60
CA THR A 45 1.50 9.66 14.58
C THR A 45 1.03 9.19 13.21
N GLN A 46 0.10 8.25 13.19
CA GLN A 46 -0.52 7.68 12.01
C GLN A 46 -1.99 8.09 11.94
N VAL A 47 -2.41 8.54 10.76
CA VAL A 47 -3.79 8.88 10.46
C VAL A 47 -4.22 8.02 9.27
N VAL A 48 -5.29 7.26 9.46
CA VAL A 48 -5.91 6.44 8.40
C VAL A 48 -7.31 6.97 8.16
N ILE A 49 -7.57 7.43 6.95
CA ILE A 49 -8.86 7.94 6.51
C ILE A 49 -9.42 7.00 5.46
N LEU A 50 -10.62 6.48 5.73
CA LEU A 50 -11.40 5.70 4.78
C LEU A 50 -12.44 6.61 4.13
N PHE A 51 -12.39 6.70 2.81
CA PHE A 51 -13.37 7.41 1.99
C PHE A 51 -14.34 6.43 1.34
N GLU A 52 -15.31 6.97 0.60
CA GLU A 52 -16.21 6.17 -0.20
C GLU A 52 -15.48 5.27 -1.22
N LYS A 53 -16.16 4.18 -1.59
CA LYS A 53 -15.69 3.21 -2.60
C LYS A 53 -14.35 2.54 -2.25
N GLY A 54 -13.99 2.50 -0.97
CA GLY A 54 -12.82 1.77 -0.48
C GLY A 54 -11.49 2.49 -0.68
N LEU A 55 -11.50 3.77 -1.07
CA LEU A 55 -10.28 4.58 -1.12
C LEU A 55 -9.81 4.87 0.30
N VAL A 56 -8.52 4.69 0.55
CA VAL A 56 -7.89 4.90 1.86
C VAL A 56 -6.69 5.82 1.71
N LEU A 57 -6.55 6.75 2.63
CA LEU A 57 -5.36 7.58 2.79
C LEU A 57 -4.71 7.22 4.12
N GLU A 58 -3.50 6.68 4.06
CA GLU A 58 -2.67 6.44 5.24
C GLU A 58 -1.58 7.49 5.27
N ALA A 59 -1.62 8.38 6.26
CA ALA A 59 -0.61 9.41 6.49
C ALA A 59 0.17 9.11 7.77
N ARG A 60 1.48 9.35 7.72
CA ARG A 60 2.43 9.20 8.81
C ARG A 60 3.12 10.52 9.05
N TYR A 61 3.17 10.92 10.31
CA TYR A 61 3.75 12.16 10.76
C TYR A 61 4.88 11.86 11.72
N PHE A 62 6.09 12.26 11.34
CA PHE A 62 7.30 12.06 12.12
C PHE A 62 7.47 13.25 13.06
N LEU A 63 7.50 12.99 14.37
CA LEU A 63 7.58 13.99 15.43
C LEU A 63 9.03 14.48 15.67
N ASN A 64 9.87 14.44 14.64
CA ASN A 64 11.27 14.84 14.68
C ASN A 64 11.41 16.31 14.22
N GLU A 65 11.97 17.17 15.09
CA GLU A 65 12.15 18.60 14.80
C GLU A 65 13.01 18.86 13.55
N GLY A 66 14.08 18.09 13.35
CA GLY A 66 14.95 18.24 12.18
C GLY A 66 14.26 17.88 10.86
N LEU A 67 13.35 16.90 10.86
CA LEU A 67 12.53 16.61 9.68
C LEU A 67 11.52 17.73 9.42
N ARG A 68 10.98 18.34 10.47
CA ARG A 68 10.05 19.47 10.36
C ARG A 68 10.71 20.69 9.73
N GLU A 69 11.94 21.02 10.12
CA GLU A 69 12.71 22.11 9.52
C GLU A 69 12.96 21.90 8.02
N LEU A 70 13.10 20.65 7.60
CA LEU A 70 13.28 20.26 6.20
C LEU A 70 11.96 20.07 5.44
N ASN A 71 10.81 20.28 6.09
CA ASN A 71 9.50 19.90 5.61
C ASN A 71 9.45 18.44 5.13
N ASP A 72 10.10 17.48 5.80
CA ASP A 72 10.04 16.04 5.47
C ASP A 72 9.47 15.21 6.64
N ASP A 73 8.61 15.87 7.41
CA ASP A 73 7.91 15.36 8.60
C ASP A 73 6.62 14.61 8.31
N CYS A 74 6.22 14.51 7.03
CA CYS A 74 4.97 13.89 6.62
C CYS A 74 5.17 13.02 5.38
N GLU A 75 4.60 11.83 5.43
CA GLU A 75 4.51 10.89 4.31
C GLU A 75 3.08 10.36 4.22
N PHE A 76 2.57 10.12 3.02
CA PHE A 76 1.30 9.42 2.87
C PHE A 76 1.31 8.39 1.75
N ARG A 77 0.32 7.50 1.78
CA ARG A 77 -0.01 6.55 0.73
C ARG A 77 -1.49 6.59 0.43
N LEU A 78 -1.82 6.64 -0.86
CA LEU A 78 -3.17 6.34 -1.34
C LEU A 78 -3.30 4.85 -1.61
N LYS A 79 -4.38 4.26 -1.11
CA LYS A 79 -4.69 2.85 -1.25
C LYS A 79 -6.14 2.66 -1.71
N LEU A 80 -6.41 1.54 -2.35
CA LEU A 80 -7.74 1.06 -2.68
C LEU A 80 -7.91 -0.32 -2.05
N MET A 81 -8.92 -0.45 -1.19
CA MET A 81 -9.29 -1.72 -0.57
C MET A 81 -9.78 -2.72 -1.61
N THR A 82 -9.38 -3.97 -1.45
CA THR A 82 -9.77 -5.10 -2.30
C THR A 82 -10.23 -6.26 -1.44
N ASP A 83 -11.01 -7.16 -2.03
CA ASP A 83 -11.43 -8.42 -1.41
C ASP A 83 -10.38 -9.54 -1.53
N LEU A 84 -9.17 -9.23 -1.99
CA LEU A 84 -8.09 -10.21 -2.07
C LEU A 84 -7.59 -10.56 -0.67
N THR A 85 -7.57 -11.84 -0.33
CA THR A 85 -7.09 -12.33 0.97
C THR A 85 -6.13 -13.49 0.76
N SER A 86 -5.25 -13.71 1.74
CA SER A 86 -4.24 -14.77 1.71
C SER A 86 -3.89 -15.22 3.12
N ARG A 87 -3.57 -16.51 3.29
CA ARG A 87 -3.12 -17.04 4.59
C ARG A 87 -1.74 -16.50 4.96
N VAL A 88 -0.92 -16.24 3.95
CA VAL A 88 0.40 -15.63 4.10
C VAL A 88 0.24 -14.14 3.88
N THR A 89 0.60 -13.33 4.87
CA THR A 89 0.65 -11.88 4.67
C THR A 89 1.82 -11.56 3.74
N TYR A 90 1.56 -10.88 2.64
CA TYR A 90 2.56 -10.52 1.66
C TYR A 90 2.34 -9.12 1.09
N ASN A 91 3.40 -8.59 0.49
CA ASN A 91 3.38 -7.37 -0.30
C ASN A 91 4.14 -7.62 -1.61
N VAL A 92 3.54 -7.21 -2.74
CA VAL A 92 4.11 -7.32 -4.08
C VAL A 92 4.14 -5.94 -4.71
N PHE A 93 5.28 -5.51 -5.26
CA PHE A 93 5.37 -4.21 -5.91
C PHE A 93 6.39 -4.18 -7.04
N TYR A 94 6.18 -3.23 -7.95
CA TYR A 94 7.12 -2.95 -9.02
C TYR A 94 8.36 -2.25 -8.47
N SER A 95 9.55 -2.71 -8.88
CA SER A 95 10.81 -2.05 -8.57
C SER A 95 11.62 -1.82 -9.84
N GLY A 96 12.03 -0.57 -10.06
CA GLY A 96 12.88 -0.21 -11.20
C GLY A 96 14.32 -0.70 -11.03
N TYR A 97 14.94 -1.14 -12.14
CA TYR A 97 16.38 -1.41 -12.22
C TYR A 97 17.09 -0.33 -13.06
N ILE A 98 18.41 -0.20 -12.90
CA ILE A 98 19.30 0.78 -13.58
C ILE A 98 19.37 0.56 -15.11
N HIS A 99 18.67 -0.42 -15.69
CA HIS A 99 18.68 -0.72 -17.13
C HIS A 99 17.29 -0.86 -17.77
N GLY A 100 16.27 -0.20 -17.20
CA GLY A 100 14.94 -0.10 -17.83
C GLY A 100 14.07 -1.36 -17.78
N GLN A 101 14.57 -2.47 -17.23
CA GLN A 101 13.76 -3.64 -16.90
C GLN A 101 13.25 -3.53 -15.47
N GLY A 102 11.92 -3.43 -15.31
CA GLY A 102 11.28 -3.54 -14.02
C GLY A 102 11.28 -4.98 -13.51
N TYR A 103 11.40 -5.17 -12.20
CA TYR A 103 11.28 -6.48 -11.58
C TYR A 103 10.28 -6.46 -10.42
N ILE A 104 9.75 -7.65 -10.12
CA ILE A 104 8.83 -7.86 -9.01
C ILE A 104 9.65 -7.94 -7.72
N ARG A 105 9.31 -7.10 -6.74
CA ARG A 105 9.69 -7.33 -5.35
C ARG A 105 8.54 -7.94 -4.59
N ILE A 106 8.85 -8.94 -3.78
CA ILE A 106 7.92 -9.63 -2.90
C ILE A 106 8.52 -9.62 -1.51
N SER A 107 7.73 -9.23 -0.53
CA SER A 107 8.03 -9.40 0.88
C SER A 107 6.89 -10.17 1.53
N ILE A 108 7.21 -11.16 2.35
CA ILE A 108 6.25 -11.87 3.20
C ILE A 108 6.45 -11.40 4.65
N ALA A 109 5.39 -11.41 5.45
CA ALA A 109 5.51 -11.16 6.88
C ALA A 109 6.37 -12.24 7.53
N GLU A 110 7.19 -11.86 8.50
CA GLU A 110 7.98 -12.81 9.27
C GLU A 110 7.06 -13.72 10.09
N VAL A 111 7.37 -15.01 10.07
CA VAL A 111 6.77 -16.00 10.96
C VAL A 111 7.77 -16.44 12.01
N GLU A 112 7.30 -16.72 13.23
CA GLU A 112 8.16 -17.15 14.34
C GLU A 112 8.94 -18.43 14.00
N ASN A 113 8.29 -19.35 13.29
CA ASN A 113 8.88 -20.61 12.87
C ASN A 113 9.81 -20.42 11.64
N LYS A 114 11.12 -20.39 11.88
CA LYS A 114 12.15 -20.27 10.84
C LYS A 114 12.08 -21.34 9.75
N MET A 115 11.56 -22.54 10.05
CA MET A 115 11.39 -23.58 9.04
C MET A 115 10.24 -23.24 8.09
N ILE A 116 9.11 -22.73 8.60
CA ILE A 116 8.06 -22.19 7.73
C ILE A 116 8.60 -21.02 6.92
N GLN A 117 9.31 -20.08 7.56
CA GLN A 117 9.85 -18.91 6.86
C GLN A 117 10.62 -19.33 5.60
N LYS A 118 11.54 -20.30 5.75
CA LYS A 118 12.29 -20.86 4.61
C LYS A 118 11.38 -21.52 3.57
N VAL A 119 10.39 -22.30 4.00
CA VAL A 119 9.43 -22.93 3.07
C VAL A 119 8.66 -21.88 2.27
N LEU A 120 8.22 -20.79 2.91
CA LEU A 120 7.54 -19.69 2.23
C LEU A 120 8.49 -18.98 1.24
N GLU A 121 9.73 -18.72 1.64
CA GLU A 121 10.74 -18.10 0.78
C GLU A 121 11.12 -18.99 -0.42
N GLU A 122 11.22 -20.31 -0.24
CA GLU A 122 11.65 -21.25 -1.28
C GLU A 122 10.50 -21.72 -2.19
N LEU A 123 9.26 -21.77 -1.69
CA LEU A 123 8.13 -22.35 -2.44
C LEU A 123 7.00 -21.36 -2.72
N PHE A 124 6.62 -20.52 -1.74
CA PHE A 124 5.50 -19.59 -1.89
C PHE A 124 5.89 -18.36 -2.71
N VAL A 125 7.00 -17.71 -2.36
CA VAL A 125 7.48 -16.48 -3.02
C VAL A 125 7.73 -16.69 -4.52
N PRO A 126 8.39 -17.77 -4.99
CA PRO A 126 8.59 -17.97 -6.42
C PRO A 126 7.29 -18.16 -7.20
N ARG A 127 6.33 -18.91 -6.63
CA ARG A 127 5.01 -19.11 -7.27
C ARG A 127 4.22 -17.82 -7.31
N LEU A 128 4.22 -17.06 -6.22
CA LEU A 128 3.59 -15.74 -6.17
C LEU A 128 4.20 -14.82 -7.23
N LYS A 129 5.53 -14.85 -7.38
CA LYS A 129 6.25 -14.11 -8.43
C LYS A 129 5.74 -14.49 -9.81
N ASP A 130 5.59 -15.77 -10.12
CA ASP A 130 5.10 -16.25 -11.42
C ASP A 130 3.64 -15.90 -11.69
N ILE A 131 2.83 -15.69 -10.65
CA ILE A 131 1.45 -15.22 -10.77
C ILE A 131 1.40 -13.74 -11.12
N TYR A 132 2.19 -12.90 -10.45
CA TYR A 132 2.22 -11.45 -10.70
C TYR A 132 3.06 -11.05 -11.92
N LYS A 133 4.00 -11.90 -12.37
CA LYS A 133 4.93 -11.59 -13.47
C LYS A 133 4.26 -11.10 -14.75
N PRO A 134 3.15 -11.69 -15.22
CA PRO A 134 2.49 -11.22 -16.45
C PRO A 134 1.93 -9.80 -16.33
N ILE A 135 1.60 -9.35 -15.11
CA ILE A 135 0.91 -8.08 -14.88
C ILE A 135 1.78 -7.02 -14.19
N ILE A 136 2.98 -7.36 -13.71
CA ILE A 136 3.77 -6.41 -12.90
C ILE A 136 4.12 -5.13 -13.64
N ILE A 137 4.22 -5.14 -14.97
CA ILE A 137 4.51 -3.94 -15.74
C ILE A 137 3.42 -2.87 -15.59
N GLU A 138 2.17 -3.29 -15.35
CA GLU A 138 1.03 -2.41 -15.09
C GLU A 138 1.13 -1.69 -13.75
N PHE A 139 1.97 -2.19 -12.84
CA PHE A 139 2.26 -1.62 -11.52
C PHE A 139 3.40 -0.60 -11.55
N LYS A 140 3.95 -0.28 -12.73
CA LYS A 140 4.88 0.83 -12.88
C LYS A 140 4.16 2.14 -12.48
N GLY A 141 4.87 3.00 -11.75
CA GLY A 141 4.36 4.32 -11.38
C GLY A 141 4.27 5.29 -12.56
N LEU A 142 3.83 6.51 -12.26
CA LEU A 142 3.68 7.61 -13.22
C LEU A 142 5.03 8.27 -13.55
N PHE A 143 5.99 8.17 -12.62
CA PHE A 143 7.33 8.71 -12.69
C PHE A 143 8.39 7.58 -12.69
N SER A 144 9.66 7.97 -12.52
CA SER A 144 10.78 7.05 -12.65
C SER A 144 11.01 6.19 -11.39
N ARG A 145 10.64 6.72 -10.22
CA ARG A 145 10.95 6.15 -8.89
C ARG A 145 9.73 5.67 -8.12
N ASP A 146 8.54 6.00 -8.58
CA ASP A 146 7.28 5.59 -7.98
C ASP A 146 6.79 4.26 -8.55
N TYR A 147 5.80 3.70 -7.90
CA TYR A 147 5.24 2.40 -8.24
C TYR A 147 3.88 2.20 -7.60
N PHE A 148 3.16 1.21 -8.10
CA PHE A 148 2.03 0.61 -7.42
C PHE A 148 2.45 -0.72 -6.80
N GLY A 149 1.71 -1.16 -5.79
CA GLY A 149 1.86 -2.48 -5.21
C GLY A 149 0.56 -3.01 -4.61
N VAL A 150 0.62 -4.25 -4.13
CA VAL A 150 -0.48 -4.97 -3.51
C VAL A 150 -0.02 -5.47 -2.15
N GLU A 151 -0.70 -5.06 -1.10
CA GLU A 151 -0.59 -5.61 0.25
C GLU A 151 -1.75 -6.57 0.48
N VAL A 152 -1.47 -7.80 0.93
CA VAL A 152 -2.50 -8.80 1.19
C VAL A 152 -2.24 -9.44 2.54
N ASN A 153 -3.30 -9.59 3.34
CA ASN A 153 -3.29 -10.36 4.57
C ASN A 153 -4.51 -11.28 4.64
N LYS A 154 -4.70 -11.92 5.79
CA LYS A 154 -5.79 -12.88 6.03
C LYS A 154 -7.19 -12.26 6.00
N ASP A 155 -7.30 -10.97 6.29
CA ASP A 155 -8.56 -10.27 6.49
C ASP A 155 -8.94 -9.43 5.27
N GLN A 156 -7.94 -8.83 4.61
CA GLN A 156 -8.13 -7.88 3.53
C GLN A 156 -6.88 -7.73 2.64
N GLY A 157 -7.11 -7.17 1.45
CA GLY A 157 -6.05 -6.75 0.54
C GLY A 157 -6.21 -5.28 0.19
N ALA A 158 -5.14 -4.64 -0.25
CA ALA A 158 -5.15 -3.28 -0.75
C ALA A 158 -4.15 -3.11 -1.87
N ILE A 159 -4.54 -2.40 -2.92
CA ILE A 159 -3.61 -1.84 -3.90
C ILE A 159 -3.19 -0.48 -3.38
N TYR A 160 -1.92 -0.12 -3.52
CA TYR A 160 -1.44 1.18 -3.10
C TYR A 160 -0.57 1.83 -4.16
N TYR A 161 -0.44 3.14 -4.06
CA TYR A 161 0.61 3.91 -4.69
C TYR A 161 1.78 4.12 -3.72
N SER A 162 3.00 4.18 -4.24
CA SER A 162 4.23 4.32 -3.46
C SER A 162 4.17 5.56 -2.54
N PRO A 163 4.86 5.52 -1.38
CA PRO A 163 4.84 6.64 -0.45
C PRO A 163 5.23 7.98 -1.08
N VAL A 164 4.50 9.03 -0.71
CA VAL A 164 4.68 10.39 -1.20
C VAL A 164 5.25 11.25 -0.08
N ARG A 165 6.34 11.97 -0.37
CA ARG A 165 7.07 12.84 0.56
C ARG A 165 7.43 14.16 -0.13
N SER A 166 7.87 15.15 0.63
CA SER A 166 8.15 16.51 0.10
C SER A 166 9.24 16.60 -0.97
N GLN A 167 10.06 15.56 -1.16
CA GLN A 167 11.12 15.53 -2.16
C GLN A 167 10.86 14.51 -3.28
N SER A 168 9.67 13.91 -3.35
CA SER A 168 9.36 12.91 -4.37
C SER A 168 8.86 13.55 -5.67
N GLU A 169 9.30 13.04 -6.82
CA GLU A 169 8.78 13.43 -8.15
C GLU A 169 7.25 13.25 -8.25
N SER A 170 6.72 12.27 -7.50
CA SER A 170 5.30 11.95 -7.42
C SER A 170 4.42 13.10 -6.91
N LEU A 171 4.98 14.14 -6.28
CA LEU A 171 4.19 15.31 -5.85
C LEU A 171 3.46 16.00 -7.01
N ALA A 172 4.01 15.91 -8.22
CA ALA A 172 3.42 16.48 -9.43
C ALA A 172 2.30 15.61 -10.03
N ALA A 173 2.06 14.40 -9.50
CA ALA A 173 0.99 13.54 -9.99
C ALA A 173 -0.40 14.15 -9.71
N ASP A 174 -1.28 14.02 -10.70
CA ASP A 174 -2.70 14.28 -10.52
C ASP A 174 -3.34 13.17 -9.66
N ILE A 175 -4.15 13.57 -8.68
CA ILE A 175 -4.79 12.62 -7.75
C ILE A 175 -5.77 11.71 -8.50
N LEU A 176 -6.56 12.25 -9.43
CA LEU A 176 -7.52 11.47 -10.20
C LEU A 176 -6.82 10.46 -11.10
N GLU A 177 -5.64 10.79 -11.64
CA GLU A 177 -4.83 9.83 -12.40
C GLU A 177 -4.39 8.66 -11.51
N VAL A 178 -3.84 8.95 -10.31
CA VAL A 178 -3.44 7.92 -9.35
C VAL A 178 -4.63 7.07 -8.92
N VAL A 179 -5.76 7.68 -8.58
CA VAL A 179 -6.98 6.97 -8.18
C VAL A 179 -7.53 6.12 -9.32
N SER A 180 -7.59 6.64 -10.54
CA SER A 180 -8.04 5.90 -11.72
C SER A 180 -7.15 4.69 -11.97
N ARG A 181 -5.85 4.83 -11.73
CA ARG A 181 -4.87 3.75 -11.85
C ARG A 181 -5.06 2.67 -10.79
N LEU A 182 -5.38 3.03 -9.54
CA LEU A 182 -5.75 2.09 -8.49
C LEU A 182 -6.97 1.24 -8.90
N TYR A 183 -8.03 1.87 -9.40
CA TYR A 183 -9.24 1.14 -9.84
C TYR A 183 -8.98 0.25 -11.05
N TYR A 184 -8.17 0.69 -12.01
CA TYR A 184 -7.78 -0.19 -13.12
C TYR A 184 -7.06 -1.43 -12.62
N LEU A 185 -6.12 -1.27 -11.68
CA LEU A 185 -5.36 -2.40 -11.14
C LEU A 185 -6.26 -3.35 -10.35
N ASP A 186 -7.28 -2.85 -9.66
CA ASP A 186 -8.28 -3.67 -8.99
C ASP A 186 -9.04 -4.57 -9.98
N GLU A 187 -9.50 -4.00 -11.10
CA GLU A 187 -10.15 -4.78 -12.16
C GLU A 187 -9.20 -5.82 -12.79
N LEU A 188 -7.92 -5.49 -12.96
CA LEU A 188 -6.91 -6.45 -13.42
C LEU A 188 -6.73 -7.62 -12.42
N LEU A 189 -6.69 -7.32 -11.12
CA LEU A 189 -6.57 -8.32 -10.05
C LEU A 189 -7.86 -9.15 -9.87
N LYS A 190 -9.00 -8.70 -10.37
CA LYS A 190 -10.26 -9.48 -10.42
C LYS A 190 -10.33 -10.45 -11.60
N SER A 191 -9.35 -10.45 -12.50
CA SER A 191 -9.31 -11.42 -13.60
C SER A 191 -9.35 -12.86 -13.08
N GLN A 192 -10.20 -13.68 -13.71
CA GLN A 192 -10.49 -15.04 -13.24
C GLN A 192 -9.23 -15.91 -13.17
N ASP A 193 -8.34 -15.79 -14.15
CA ASP A 193 -7.08 -16.55 -14.19
C ASP A 193 -6.19 -16.23 -12.99
N LEU A 194 -5.99 -14.93 -12.71
CA LEU A 194 -5.16 -14.50 -11.60
C LEU A 194 -5.75 -14.92 -10.25
N ARG A 195 -7.06 -14.70 -10.06
CA ARG A 195 -7.76 -15.11 -8.84
C ARG A 195 -7.69 -16.61 -8.61
N HIS A 196 -7.88 -17.40 -9.67
CA HIS A 196 -7.78 -18.85 -9.59
C HIS A 196 -6.37 -19.30 -9.16
N ARG A 197 -5.33 -18.74 -9.78
CA ARG A 197 -3.94 -19.09 -9.46
C ARG A 197 -3.54 -18.66 -8.04
N LEU A 198 -3.98 -17.49 -7.58
CA LEU A 198 -3.76 -17.06 -6.19
C LEU A 198 -4.47 -17.98 -5.19
N ALA A 199 -5.74 -18.32 -5.46
CA ALA A 199 -6.49 -19.24 -4.60
C ALA A 199 -5.89 -20.65 -4.57
N GLU A 200 -5.37 -21.14 -5.70
CA GLU A 200 -4.66 -22.42 -5.75
C GLU A 200 -3.39 -22.40 -4.90
N LEU A 201 -2.61 -21.31 -4.99
CA LEU A 201 -1.40 -21.13 -4.18
C LEU A 201 -1.74 -21.12 -2.68
N ASP A 202 -2.77 -20.39 -2.28
CA ASP A 202 -3.24 -20.35 -0.88
C ASP A 202 -3.75 -21.72 -0.41
N LEU A 203 -4.48 -22.46 -1.25
CA LEU A 203 -4.93 -23.81 -0.94
C LEU A 203 -3.75 -24.75 -0.71
N GLN A 204 -2.68 -24.63 -1.49
CA GLN A 204 -1.47 -25.43 -1.30
C GLN A 204 -0.81 -25.15 0.06
N MET A 205 -0.88 -23.91 0.54
CA MET A 205 -0.36 -23.55 1.88
C MET A 205 -1.23 -24.12 3.01
N SER A 206 -2.49 -24.46 2.75
CA SER A 206 -3.36 -25.09 3.76
C SER A 206 -2.93 -26.50 4.17
N PHE A 207 -2.09 -27.16 3.36
CA PHE A 207 -1.53 -28.47 3.69
C PHE A 207 -0.32 -28.39 4.62
N LEU A 208 0.19 -27.19 4.93
CA LEU A 208 1.20 -27.03 5.97
C LEU A 208 0.56 -27.25 7.35
N PRO A 209 1.11 -28.14 8.20
CA PRO A 209 0.54 -28.45 9.50
C PRO A 209 0.28 -27.21 10.35
N SER A 210 -0.90 -27.09 10.96
CA SER A 210 -1.29 -25.95 11.82
C SER A 210 -0.30 -25.68 12.95
N VAL A 211 0.35 -26.73 13.46
CA VAL A 211 1.36 -26.66 14.53
C VAL A 211 2.61 -25.90 14.11
N MET A 212 2.90 -25.82 12.81
CA MET A 212 4.07 -25.13 12.31
C MET A 212 3.86 -23.61 12.22
N TRP A 213 2.61 -23.14 12.20
CA TRP A 213 2.25 -21.71 12.15
C TRP A 213 2.23 -21.04 13.53
N MET A 214 2.34 -21.83 14.60
CA MET A 214 2.55 -21.38 15.98
C MET A 214 4.03 -21.25 16.32
#